data_AF-A0A3A4V009-F1
#
_entry.id   AF-A0A3A4V009-F1
#
_cell.length_a   1.000
_cell.length_b   1.000
_cell.length_c   1.000
_cell.angle_alpha   90.00
_cell.angle_beta   90.00
_cell.angle_gamma   90.00
#
_symmetry.space_group_name_H-M   'P 1'
#
loop_
_entity.id
_entity.type
_entity.pdbx_description
1 polymer ?
#
loop_
_entity_poly.entity_id
_entity_poly.type
_entity_poly.pdbx_seq_one_letter_code
_entity_poly.pdbx_strand_id
1 'polypeptide(L)'
;MYLFIGERPSNKALQMGVNWEDGRLAAKQLFDALLANGIDPTQQVFINWFKHLDGPFVAKRGIKSTIGRIKNVGYQPVALGRRVSKAMTEAQIDHLFMIHPAARGKIRKKSRYIKHVRKVLNGTRS
;
A
#
# COMPACT_ATOMS: atom_id res chain seq x y z
N MET A 1 -11.00 -7.26 3.77
CA MET A 1 -10.48 -6.47 2.62
C MET A 1 -9.26 -5.68 3.10
N TYR A 2 -8.45 -5.14 2.20
CA TYR A 2 -7.21 -4.45 2.53
C TYR A 2 -7.18 -3.03 1.97
N LEU A 3 -6.68 -2.10 2.78
CA LEU A 3 -6.36 -0.74 2.36
C LEU A 3 -4.84 -0.69 2.19
N PHE A 4 -4.34 -0.60 0.95
CA PHE A 4 -2.92 -0.46 0.66
C PHE A 4 -2.53 1.01 0.59
N ILE A 5 -1.50 1.39 1.36
CA ILE A 5 -1.03 2.77 1.46
C ILE A 5 0.39 2.87 0.89
N GLY A 6 0.52 3.50 -0.27
CA GLY A 6 1.80 3.88 -0.90
C GLY A 6 2.38 5.18 -0.34
N GLU A 7 3.59 5.53 -0.75
CA GLU A 7 4.21 6.81 -0.34
C GLU A 7 3.58 7.99 -1.08
N ARG A 8 3.93 8.16 -2.34
CA ARG A 8 3.44 9.19 -3.27
C ARG A 8 3.55 8.63 -4.70
N PRO A 9 2.80 9.17 -5.67
CA PRO A 9 3.02 8.83 -7.07
C PRO A 9 4.49 9.05 -7.46
N SER A 10 5.04 8.12 -8.24
CA SER A 10 6.37 8.32 -8.83
C SER A 10 6.31 9.32 -9.98
N ASN A 11 7.43 9.99 -10.31
CA ASN A 11 7.51 10.88 -11.48
C ASN A 11 7.02 10.18 -12.76
N LYS A 12 7.37 8.89 -12.93
CA LYS A 12 6.93 8.10 -14.08
C LYS A 12 5.42 7.87 -14.09
N ALA A 13 4.81 7.64 -12.93
CA ALA A 13 3.36 7.50 -12.80
C ALA A 13 2.65 8.81 -13.19
N LEU A 14 3.16 9.94 -12.69
CA LEU A 14 2.65 11.27 -13.04
C LEU A 14 2.77 11.56 -14.55
N GLN A 15 3.93 11.30 -15.14
CA GLN A 15 4.16 11.46 -16.59
C GLN A 15 3.22 10.61 -17.44
N MET A 16 2.86 9.42 -16.95
CA MET A 16 1.96 8.50 -17.65
C MET A 16 0.49 8.77 -17.37
N GLY A 17 0.16 9.65 -16.42
CA GLY A 17 -1.21 9.88 -15.97
C GLY A 17 -1.87 8.66 -15.33
N VAL A 18 -1.08 7.79 -14.67
CA VAL A 18 -1.57 6.52 -14.11
C VAL A 18 -1.58 6.53 -12.58
N ASN A 19 -2.53 5.80 -11.99
CA ASN A 19 -2.70 5.58 -10.56
C ASN A 19 -2.44 4.11 -10.17
N TRP A 20 -2.89 3.69 -8.98
CA TRP A 20 -2.70 2.31 -8.52
C TRP A 20 -3.64 1.36 -9.25
N GLU A 21 -4.87 1.79 -9.49
CA GLU A 21 -5.98 1.05 -10.09
C GLU A 21 -5.67 0.63 -11.53
N ASP A 22 -4.83 1.38 -12.24
CA ASP A 22 -4.34 1.02 -13.58
C ASP A 22 -3.48 -0.27 -13.60
N GLY A 23 -3.01 -0.76 -12.45
CA GLY A 23 -2.21 -1.98 -12.38
C GLY A 23 -0.85 -1.88 -13.08
N ARG A 24 -0.31 -0.66 -13.24
CA ARG A 24 0.97 -0.38 -13.92
C ARG A 24 2.10 -0.10 -12.94
N LEU A 25 3.34 -0.08 -13.44
CA LEU A 25 4.54 0.21 -12.65
C LEU A 25 4.63 -0.70 -11.41
N ALA A 26 4.71 -0.11 -10.21
CA ALA A 26 4.79 -0.87 -8.96
C ALA A 26 3.48 -1.63 -8.66
N ALA A 27 2.32 -1.09 -9.06
CA ALA A 27 1.03 -1.74 -8.89
C ALA A 27 1.00 -3.09 -9.60
N LYS A 28 1.65 -3.21 -10.76
CA LYS A 28 1.73 -4.49 -11.49
C LYS A 28 2.26 -5.63 -10.62
N GLN A 29 3.38 -5.42 -9.94
CA GLN A 29 3.98 -6.49 -9.12
C GLN A 29 3.11 -6.82 -7.91
N LEU A 30 2.43 -5.83 -7.34
CA LEU A 30 1.48 -6.03 -6.25
C LEU A 30 0.25 -6.81 -6.74
N PHE A 31 -0.35 -6.42 -7.86
CA PHE A 31 -1.55 -7.04 -8.42
C PHE A 31 -1.27 -8.49 -8.85
N ASP A 32 -0.17 -8.73 -9.57
CA ASP A 32 0.31 -10.08 -9.90
C ASP A 32 0.42 -10.93 -8.61
N ALA A 33 0.87 -10.34 -7.49
CA ALA A 33 1.02 -11.05 -6.22
C ALA A 33 -0.29 -11.26 -5.45
N LEU A 34 -1.23 -10.31 -5.50
CA LEU A 34 -2.57 -10.45 -4.91
C LEU A 34 -3.35 -11.55 -5.63
N LEU A 35 -3.38 -11.52 -6.96
CA LEU A 35 -4.04 -12.53 -7.79
C LEU A 35 -3.48 -13.93 -7.53
N ALA A 36 -2.14 -14.06 -7.45
CA ALA A 36 -1.49 -15.33 -7.10
C ALA A 36 -1.82 -15.84 -5.69
N ASN A 37 -2.37 -14.99 -4.82
CA ASN A 37 -2.85 -15.34 -3.49
C ASN A 37 -4.39 -15.41 -3.40
N GLY A 38 -5.09 -15.41 -4.53
CA GLY A 38 -6.56 -15.48 -4.58
C GLY A 38 -7.26 -14.22 -4.08
N ILE A 39 -6.57 -13.08 -4.10
CA ILE A 39 -7.12 -11.78 -3.69
C ILE A 39 -7.33 -10.94 -4.95
N ASP A 40 -8.58 -10.56 -5.21
CA ASP A 40 -8.93 -9.67 -6.30
C ASP A 40 -8.47 -8.23 -5.98
N PRO A 41 -7.53 -7.63 -6.75
CA PRO A 41 -7.10 -6.26 -6.56
C PRO A 41 -8.22 -5.23 -6.71
N THR A 42 -9.24 -5.49 -7.54
CA THR A 42 -10.33 -4.54 -7.81
C THR A 42 -11.27 -4.36 -6.62
N GLN A 43 -11.25 -5.31 -5.68
CA GLN A 43 -12.01 -5.28 -4.43
C GLN A 43 -11.23 -4.64 -3.26
N GLN A 44 -10.01 -4.15 -3.51
CA GLN A 44 -9.16 -3.52 -2.50
C GLN A 44 -9.09 -2.01 -2.72
N VAL A 45 -8.67 -1.27 -1.70
CA VAL A 45 -8.53 0.19 -1.79
C VAL A 45 -7.04 0.55 -1.79
N PHE A 46 -6.65 1.51 -2.63
CA PHE A 46 -5.29 1.99 -2.73
C PHE A 46 -5.25 3.52 -2.53
N ILE A 47 -4.37 3.99 -1.65
CA ILE A 47 -4.16 5.42 -1.43
C ILE A 47 -2.66 5.72 -1.31
N ASN A 48 -2.29 7.00 -1.41
CA ASN A 48 -0.94 7.46 -1.10
C ASN A 48 -0.94 8.27 0.20
N TRP A 49 0.07 8.06 1.04
CA TRP A 49 0.19 8.74 2.32
C TRP A 49 0.54 10.22 2.16
N PHE A 50 1.48 10.52 1.26
CA PHE A 50 1.96 11.87 1.00
C PHE A 50 1.32 12.39 -0.30
N LYS A 51 0.54 13.47 -0.21
CA LYS A 51 0.11 14.23 -1.39
C LYS A 51 1.30 15.02 -1.97
N HIS A 52 1.31 15.21 -3.28
CA HIS A 52 2.05 16.33 -3.86
C HIS A 52 1.28 17.60 -3.49
N LEU A 53 2.00 18.57 -2.89
CA LEU A 53 1.59 19.93 -2.47
C LEU A 53 1.27 20.12 -0.97
N ASP A 54 2.11 20.98 -0.39
CA ASP A 54 2.02 21.84 0.80
C ASP A 54 1.95 21.23 2.21
N GLY A 55 3.15 21.11 2.80
CA GLY A 55 3.38 21.18 4.24
C GLY A 55 3.13 19.88 5.03
N PRO A 56 4.01 19.52 5.98
CA PRO A 56 3.91 18.28 6.75
C PRO A 56 2.68 18.19 7.68
N PHE A 57 1.94 19.28 7.89
CA PHE A 57 0.86 19.36 8.88
C PHE A 57 -0.56 19.22 8.31
N VAL A 58 -0.85 19.71 7.10
CA VAL A 58 -2.22 19.75 6.55
C VAL A 58 -2.66 18.36 6.02
N ALA A 59 -1.73 17.58 5.45
CA ALA A 59 -2.02 16.23 4.94
C ALA A 59 -2.30 15.20 6.05
N LYS A 60 -1.71 15.35 7.25
CA LYS A 60 -1.73 14.34 8.32
C LYS A 60 -3.10 14.19 8.99
N ARG A 61 -3.84 15.28 9.19
CA ARG A 61 -5.13 15.24 9.92
C ARG A 61 -6.24 14.61 9.07
N GLY A 62 -6.26 14.91 7.76
CA GLY A 62 -7.21 14.32 6.82
C GLY A 62 -7.01 12.81 6.63
N ILE A 63 -5.76 12.37 6.42
CA ILE A 63 -5.50 10.96 6.10
C ILE A 63 -5.79 10.01 7.26
N LYS A 64 -5.53 10.41 8.51
CA LYS A 64 -5.87 9.61 9.70
C LYS A 64 -7.39 9.38 9.79
N SER A 65 -8.18 10.43 9.55
CA SER A 65 -9.65 10.32 9.54
C SER A 65 -10.16 9.41 8.42
N THR A 66 -9.59 9.50 7.22
CA THR A 66 -9.92 8.65 6.07
C THR A 66 -9.60 7.19 6.37
N ILE A 67 -8.40 6.91 6.88
CA ILE A 67 -8.00 5.55 7.25
C ILE A 67 -8.89 5.02 8.38
N GLY A 68 -9.23 5.84 9.38
CA GLY A 68 -10.14 5.45 10.46
C GLY A 68 -11.53 5.04 9.94
N ARG A 69 -12.12 5.82 9.02
CA ARG A 69 -13.40 5.48 8.38
C ARG A 69 -13.32 4.18 7.60
N ILE A 70 -12.25 3.99 6.81
CA ILE A 70 -12.04 2.78 6.00
C ILE A 70 -11.80 1.55 6.90
N LYS A 71 -11.06 1.71 8.01
CA LYS A 71 -10.86 0.66 9.02
C LYS A 71 -12.19 0.25 9.66
N ASN A 72 -13.05 1.22 10.00
CA ASN A 72 -14.36 0.96 10.61
C ASN A 72 -15.31 0.17 9.70
N VAL A 73 -15.13 0.20 8.39
CA VAL A 73 -15.89 -0.63 7.42
C VAL A 73 -15.19 -1.97 7.12
N GLY A 74 -14.21 -2.39 7.92
CA GLY A 74 -13.62 -3.73 7.88
C GLY A 74 -12.38 -3.88 6.99
N TYR A 75 -11.76 -2.79 6.57
CA TYR A 75 -10.48 -2.86 5.84
C TYR A 75 -9.30 -2.90 6.80
N GLN A 76 -8.38 -3.83 6.57
CA GLN A 76 -7.11 -3.89 7.27
C GLN A 76 -6.08 -2.99 6.57
N PRO A 77 -5.52 -1.97 7.24
CA PRO A 77 -4.48 -1.12 6.65
C PRO A 77 -3.16 -1.88 6.41
N VAL A 78 -2.53 -1.64 5.26
CA VAL A 78 -1.25 -2.21 4.83
C VAL A 78 -0.32 -1.11 4.34
N ALA A 79 0.75 -0.84 5.08
CA ALA A 79 1.77 0.13 4.70
C ALA A 79 2.75 -0.45 3.68
N LEU A 80 2.88 0.19 2.51
CA LEU A 80 3.83 -0.19 1.48
C LEU A 80 5.16 0.55 1.70
N GLY A 81 6.14 -0.13 2.29
CA GLY A 81 7.49 0.39 2.50
C GLY A 81 7.70 1.08 3.86
N ARG A 82 8.97 1.26 4.22
CA ARG A 82 9.38 1.68 5.57
C ARG A 82 8.94 3.09 5.91
N ARG A 83 8.93 4.00 4.94
CA ARG A 83 8.57 5.41 5.17
C ARG A 83 7.09 5.56 5.52
N VAL A 84 6.22 4.87 4.79
CA VAL A 84 4.77 4.84 5.10
C VAL A 84 4.54 4.21 6.46
N SER A 85 5.16 3.05 6.73
CA SER A 85 5.00 2.35 8.00
C SER A 85 5.42 3.21 9.18
N LYS A 86 6.58 3.88 9.10
CA LYS A 86 7.03 4.83 10.11
C LYS A 86 6.02 5.96 10.33
N ALA A 87 5.51 6.58 9.25
CA ALA A 87 4.54 7.65 9.36
C ALA A 87 3.20 7.20 9.95
N MET A 88 2.75 5.97 9.65
CA MET A 88 1.56 5.37 10.25
C MET A 88 1.75 5.04 11.73
N THR A 89 2.92 4.52 12.13
CA THR A 89 3.28 4.31 13.53
C THR A 89 3.29 5.62 14.30
N GLU A 90 3.92 6.67 13.77
CA GLU A 90 3.92 8.02 14.37
C GLU A 90 2.50 8.60 14.51
N ALA A 91 1.61 8.26 13.58
CA ALA A 91 0.20 8.64 13.63
C ALA A 91 -0.67 7.73 14.52
N GLN A 92 -0.08 6.70 15.14
CA GLN A 92 -0.76 5.69 15.96
C GLN A 92 -1.87 4.96 15.19
N ILE A 93 -1.55 4.50 13.98
CA ILE A 93 -2.46 3.72 13.14
C ILE A 93 -1.92 2.30 13.03
N ASP A 94 -2.66 1.32 13.54
CA ASP A 94 -2.32 -0.11 13.36
C ASP A 94 -2.33 -0.48 11.89
N HIS A 95 -1.31 -1.21 11.47
CA HIS A 95 -1.16 -1.62 10.08
C HIS A 95 -0.27 -2.83 9.94
N LEU A 96 -0.42 -3.52 8.80
CA LEU A 96 0.53 -4.52 8.35
C LEU A 96 1.67 -3.84 7.61
N PHE A 97 2.91 -4.26 7.88
CA PHE A 97 4.06 -3.81 7.10
C PHE A 97 4.30 -4.72 5.90
N MET A 98 4.33 -4.13 4.70
CA MET A 98 4.67 -4.81 3.46
C MET A 98 5.86 -4.13 2.78
N ILE A 99 6.83 -4.92 2.31
CA ILE A 99 7.91 -4.39 1.47
C ILE A 99 7.31 -3.79 0.21
N HIS A 100 7.72 -2.56 -0.13
CA HIS A 100 7.19 -1.84 -1.28
C HIS A 100 7.37 -2.66 -2.58
N PRO A 101 6.38 -2.73 -3.47
CA PRO A 101 6.47 -3.56 -4.68
C PRO A 101 7.59 -3.13 -5.64
N ALA A 102 7.96 -1.85 -5.64
CA ALA A 102 9.12 -1.35 -6.39
C ALA A 102 10.49 -1.63 -5.73
N ALA A 103 10.55 -2.34 -4.59
CA ALA A 103 11.81 -2.62 -3.90
C ALA A 103 12.77 -3.44 -4.78
N ARG A 104 14.04 -3.04 -4.77
CA ARG A 104 15.11 -3.69 -5.54
C ARG A 104 15.74 -4.85 -4.74
N GLY A 105 16.64 -5.59 -5.39
CA GLY A 105 17.36 -6.72 -4.80
C GLY A 105 16.58 -8.03 -4.89
N LYS A 106 16.92 -8.99 -4.03
CA LYS A 106 16.40 -10.38 -4.09
C LYS A 106 14.87 -10.45 -4.05
N ILE A 107 14.22 -9.52 -3.36
CA ILE A 107 12.76 -9.47 -3.19
C ILE A 107 12.00 -9.17 -4.49
N ARG A 108 12.64 -8.53 -5.48
CA ARG A 108 12.04 -8.19 -6.78
C ARG A 108 11.61 -9.41 -7.59
N LYS A 109 12.18 -10.60 -7.32
CA LYS A 109 11.78 -11.84 -8.00
C LYS A 109 10.30 -12.10 -7.69
N LYS A 110 9.45 -12.21 -8.72
CA LYS A 110 7.99 -12.41 -8.60
C LYS A 110 7.60 -13.45 -7.55
N SER A 111 8.19 -14.64 -7.61
CA SER A 111 7.87 -15.72 -6.67
C SER A 111 8.22 -15.40 -5.21
N ARG A 112 9.26 -14.60 -4.96
CA ARG A 112 9.60 -14.15 -3.61
C ARG A 112 8.64 -13.07 -3.14
N TYR A 113 8.25 -12.16 -4.02
CA TYR A 113 7.26 -11.13 -3.68
C TYR A 113 5.88 -11.74 -3.38
N ILE A 114 5.44 -12.71 -4.19
CA ILE A 114 4.20 -13.48 -3.95
C ILE A 114 4.21 -14.13 -2.56
N LYS A 115 5.31 -14.82 -2.20
CA LYS A 115 5.49 -15.44 -0.88
C LYS A 115 5.49 -14.41 0.25
N HIS A 116 6.11 -13.25 0.04
CA HIS A 116 6.12 -12.14 0.99
C HIS A 116 4.70 -11.61 1.23
N VAL A 117 3.94 -11.31 0.16
CA VAL A 117 2.55 -10.86 0.25
C VAL A 117 1.69 -11.88 1.01
N ARG A 118 1.82 -13.18 0.67
CA ARG A 118 1.13 -14.26 1.39
C ARG A 118 1.41 -14.21 2.89
N LYS A 119 2.69 -14.13 3.27
CA LYS A 119 3.11 -14.12 4.67
C LYS A 119 2.52 -12.93 5.43
N VAL A 120 2.53 -11.74 4.84
CA VAL A 120 2.00 -10.53 5.47
C VAL A 120 0.49 -10.60 5.64
N LEU A 121 -0.24 -11.05 4.61
CA LEU A 121 -1.71 -11.02 4.60
C LEU A 121 -2.36 -12.22 5.31
N ASN A 122 -1.66 -13.36 5.41
CA ASN A 122 -2.16 -14.55 6.12
C ASN A 122 -1.73 -14.60 7.60
N GLY A 123 -0.70 -13.85 8.00
CA GLY A 123 -0.28 -13.77 9.41
C GLY A 123 -1.32 -13.17 10.36
N THR A 124 -2.47 -12.73 9.84
CA THR A 124 -3.62 -12.20 10.58
C THR A 124 -4.82 -13.17 10.65
N ARG A 125 -4.71 -14.40 10.12
CA ARG A 125 -5.78 -15.42 10.16
C ARG A 125 -5.50 -16.51 11.21
N SER A 126 -4.96 -16.14 12.36
CA SER A 126 -4.77 -17.04 13.51
C SER A 126 -5.81 -16.77 14.57
#